data_AF-A0A226MWA4-F1
#
_entry.id   AF-A0A226MWA4-F1
#
_cell.length_a   1.000
_cell.length_b   1.000
_cell.length_c   1.000
_cell.angle_alpha   90.00
_cell.angle_beta   90.00
_cell.angle_gamma   90.00
#
_symmetry.space_group_name_H-M   'P 1'
#
loop_
_entity.id
_entity.type
_entity.pdbx_description
1 polymer ?
#
loop_
_entity_poly.entity_id
_entity_poly.type
_entity_poly.pdbx_seq_one_letter_code
_entity_poly.pdbx_strand_id
1 'polypeptide(L)'
;NVVILLCGVENSEMFYEILTLSGRSREIFTDQEPEDYLSIVTGIIQTDCQATSHVNLPDAIGSSEKSNLGFETEVLSETLETNDYSVLVLPARIPCEDPGEIFILLKDEIDDETLEIEFIADNQRIRTQPASWSKKVKYMKALDFPAGPVYINVYCEGVIKTTAQIEYYTAAEEIERIFQKVADPIAFACQVS
;
A
#
# COMPACT_ATOMS: atom_id res chain seq x y z
N ASN A 1 -0.22 -9.06 15.18
CA ASN A 1 -1.52 -8.67 15.79
C ASN A 1 -2.21 -7.65 14.90
N VAL A 2 -3.53 -7.77 14.71
CA VAL A 2 -4.33 -6.90 13.82
C VAL A 2 -5.42 -6.22 14.63
N VAL A 3 -5.70 -4.96 14.31
CA VAL A 3 -6.83 -4.20 14.87
C VAL A 3 -7.86 -3.98 13.77
N ILE A 4 -9.13 -4.21 14.07
CA ILE A 4 -10.26 -3.99 13.17
C ILE A 4 -11.09 -2.83 13.74
N LEU A 5 -11.22 -1.75 12.98
CA LEU A 5 -12.13 -0.65 13.31
C LEU A 5 -13.47 -0.90 12.62
N LEU A 6 -14.52 -1.10 13.42
CA LEU A 6 -15.88 -1.36 12.94
C LEU A 6 -16.63 -0.03 12.77
N CYS A 7 -16.70 0.42 11.51
CA CYS A 7 -17.41 1.64 11.13
C CYS A 7 -18.80 1.30 10.57
N GLY A 8 -19.83 1.33 11.42
CA GLY A 8 -21.21 1.11 10.99
C GLY A 8 -21.56 -0.36 10.68
N VAL A 9 -20.81 -1.30 11.24
CA VAL A 9 -21.04 -2.74 11.16
C VAL A 9 -21.10 -3.33 12.57
N GLU A 10 -21.98 -4.32 12.79
CA GLU A 10 -22.29 -4.82 14.14
C GLU A 10 -21.21 -5.76 14.70
N ASN A 11 -20.54 -6.55 13.86
CA ASN A 11 -19.51 -7.49 14.27
C ASN A 11 -18.47 -7.73 13.16
N SER A 12 -17.42 -8.49 13.49
CA SER A 12 -16.32 -8.78 12.57
C SER A 12 -16.29 -10.21 12.01
N GLU A 13 -17.33 -11.02 12.23
CA GLU A 13 -17.37 -12.45 11.86
C GLU A 13 -17.07 -12.66 10.36
N MET A 14 -17.70 -11.87 9.51
CA MET A 14 -17.50 -11.88 8.06
C MET A 14 -16.03 -11.62 7.66
N PHE A 15 -15.30 -10.81 8.43
CA PHE A 15 -13.91 -10.48 8.11
C PHE A 15 -12.96 -11.63 8.45
N TYR A 16 -13.25 -12.45 9.47
CA TYR A 16 -12.44 -13.63 9.77
C TYR A 16 -12.48 -14.66 8.64
N GLU A 17 -13.64 -14.85 8.02
CA GLU A 17 -13.82 -15.80 6.91
C GLU A 17 -13.17 -15.29 5.62
N ILE A 18 -13.34 -14.00 5.29
CA ILE A 18 -12.82 -13.43 4.04
C ILE A 18 -11.30 -13.22 4.10
N LEU A 19 -10.79 -12.73 5.23
CA LEU A 19 -9.40 -12.27 5.35
C LEU A 19 -8.48 -13.31 6.00
N THR A 20 -8.99 -14.50 6.34
CA THR A 20 -8.23 -15.58 7.02
C THR A 20 -7.48 -15.05 8.24
N LEU A 21 -8.12 -14.18 9.03
CA LEU A 21 -7.49 -13.57 10.19
C LEU A 21 -7.32 -14.62 11.28
N SER A 22 -6.13 -14.67 11.89
CA SER A 22 -5.95 -15.40 13.14
C SER A 22 -6.90 -14.81 14.18
N GLY A 23 -7.60 -15.64 14.97
CA GLY A 23 -8.58 -15.22 16.01
C GLY A 23 -8.02 -14.42 17.20
N ARG A 24 -6.90 -13.71 16.99
CA ARG A 24 -6.21 -12.83 17.94
C ARG A 24 -6.33 -11.35 17.54
N SER A 25 -7.18 -11.00 16.56
CA SER A 25 -7.48 -9.60 16.26
C SER A 25 -8.26 -8.96 17.40
N ARG A 26 -8.07 -7.65 17.58
CA ARG A 26 -8.86 -6.83 18.50
C ARG A 26 -9.77 -5.92 17.70
N GLU A 27 -10.96 -5.71 18.23
CA GLU A 27 -11.98 -4.83 17.64
C GLU A 27 -12.00 -3.49 18.36
N ILE A 28 -12.31 -2.46 17.58
CA ILE A 28 -12.54 -1.09 18.04
C ILE A 28 -13.82 -0.60 17.37
N PHE A 29 -14.63 0.15 18.11
CA PHE A 29 -15.91 0.69 17.65
C PHE A 29 -15.87 2.23 17.60
N THR A 30 -16.61 2.80 16.66
CA THR A 30 -16.61 4.26 16.42
C THR A 30 -17.19 5.11 17.57
N ASP A 31 -17.91 4.49 18.50
CA ASP A 31 -18.53 5.12 19.66
C ASP A 31 -17.67 5.08 20.93
N GLN A 32 -16.48 4.47 20.88
CA GLN A 32 -15.55 4.43 22.01
C GLN A 32 -14.88 5.80 22.25
N GLU A 33 -14.38 6.00 23.48
CA GLU A 33 -13.61 7.20 23.82
C GLU A 33 -12.19 7.11 23.23
N PRO A 34 -11.54 8.23 22.84
CA PRO A 34 -10.18 8.25 22.28
C PRO A 34 -9.14 7.45 23.09
N GLU A 35 -9.28 7.43 24.41
CA GLU A 35 -8.43 6.73 25.36
C GLU A 35 -8.48 5.21 25.18
N ASP A 36 -9.65 4.67 24.78
CA ASP A 36 -9.84 3.24 24.53
C ASP A 36 -9.07 2.80 23.28
N TYR A 37 -9.10 3.62 22.21
CA TYR A 37 -8.30 3.37 21.01
C TYR A 37 -6.81 3.26 21.36
N LEU A 38 -6.32 4.23 22.13
CA LEU A 38 -4.92 4.27 22.54
C LEU A 38 -4.55 3.07 23.41
N SER A 39 -5.40 2.69 24.35
CA SER A 39 -5.21 1.53 25.23
C SER A 39 -5.11 0.21 24.43
N ILE A 40 -6.00 0.03 23.44
CA ILE A 40 -6.02 -1.18 22.61
C ILE A 40 -4.76 -1.28 21.74
N VAL A 41 -4.38 -0.18 21.09
CA VAL A 41 -3.19 -0.14 20.22
C VAL A 41 -1.90 -0.30 21.02
N THR A 42 -1.76 0.39 22.15
CA THR A 42 -0.57 0.28 23.01
C THR A 42 -0.43 -1.12 23.62
N GLY A 43 -1.53 -1.73 24.05
CA GLY A 43 -1.52 -3.11 24.56
C GLY A 43 -1.04 -4.12 23.53
N ILE A 44 -1.35 -3.93 22.24
CA ILE A 44 -0.85 -4.78 21.16
C ILE A 44 0.66 -4.63 20.99
N ILE A 45 1.14 -3.38 20.91
CA ILE A 45 2.57 -3.08 20.72
C ILE A 45 3.40 -3.67 21.87
N GLN A 46 2.92 -3.55 23.12
CA GLN A 46 3.62 -4.05 24.30
C GLN A 46 3.60 -5.57 24.42
N THR A 47 2.54 -6.24 23.97
CA THR A 47 2.43 -7.71 24.01
C THR A 47 3.49 -8.37 23.12
N ASP A 48 3.81 -7.77 21.97
CA ASP A 48 4.83 -8.30 21.05
C ASP A 48 6.27 -8.08 21.56
N CYS A 49 6.49 -7.18 22.53
CA CYS A 49 7.80 -6.97 23.16
C CYS A 49 8.18 -8.05 24.19
N GLN A 50 7.22 -8.82 24.71
CA GLN A 50 7.48 -9.83 25.76
C GLN A 50 7.78 -11.23 25.21
N ALA A 51 7.56 -11.48 23.91
CA ALA A 51 7.72 -12.80 23.30
C ALA A 51 9.18 -13.16 22.91
N THR A 52 10.14 -12.25 23.03
CA THR A 52 11.51 -12.41 22.49
C THR A 52 12.60 -12.67 23.53
N SER A 53 12.27 -12.80 24.82
CA SER A 53 13.25 -13.10 25.88
C SER A 53 13.29 -14.59 26.25
N HIS A 54 13.61 -15.46 25.29
CA HIS A 54 14.12 -16.79 25.60
C HIS A 54 15.42 -17.05 24.83
N VAL A 55 16.52 -16.71 25.49
CA VAL A 55 17.91 -17.01 25.15
C VAL A 55 18.11 -18.52 25.06
N ASN A 56 18.75 -19.01 23.99
CA ASN A 56 19.69 -20.14 24.01
C ASN A 56 20.57 -20.13 22.74
N LEU A 57 21.88 -19.91 22.92
CA LEU A 57 22.98 -20.38 22.05
C LEU A 57 23.38 -21.81 22.52
N PRO A 58 23.99 -22.71 21.73
CA PRO A 58 25.35 -22.53 21.19
C PRO A 58 25.72 -23.21 19.83
N ASP A 59 26.78 -22.65 19.21
CA ASP A 59 27.96 -23.24 18.54
C ASP A 59 27.95 -24.38 17.48
N ALA A 60 28.78 -24.13 16.44
CA ALA A 60 29.92 -24.94 15.94
C ALA A 60 29.91 -25.47 14.48
N ILE A 61 30.92 -24.97 13.73
CA ILE A 61 31.91 -25.70 12.89
C ILE A 61 31.47 -26.38 11.58
N GLY A 62 32.18 -26.04 10.48
CA GLY A 62 32.38 -26.96 9.34
C GLY A 62 32.81 -26.33 8.02
N SER A 63 34.13 -26.25 7.76
CA SER A 63 34.81 -25.85 6.51
C SER A 63 34.69 -26.90 5.39
N SER A 64 34.64 -26.50 4.11
CA SER A 64 35.51 -27.08 3.05
C SER A 64 35.45 -26.33 1.71
N GLU A 65 36.64 -26.05 1.15
CA GLU A 65 36.95 -25.39 -0.13
C GLU A 65 36.84 -26.36 -1.34
N LYS A 66 36.62 -25.85 -2.56
CA LYS A 66 37.50 -26.08 -3.74
C LYS A 66 37.06 -25.38 -5.03
N SER A 67 38.08 -25.03 -5.81
CA SER A 67 38.17 -24.13 -6.97
C SER A 67 37.78 -24.74 -8.33
N ASN A 68 37.46 -23.89 -9.32
CA ASN A 68 38.34 -23.64 -10.49
C ASN A 68 37.79 -22.59 -11.48
N LEU A 69 38.74 -21.94 -12.14
CA LEU A 69 38.72 -20.76 -12.99
C LEU A 69 38.50 -21.10 -14.47
N GLY A 70 37.77 -20.24 -15.21
CA GLY A 70 37.72 -20.22 -16.68
C GLY A 70 37.20 -18.88 -17.22
N PHE A 71 38.10 -18.07 -17.77
CA PHE A 71 37.87 -16.88 -18.62
C PHE A 71 37.14 -17.31 -19.93
N GLU A 72 36.39 -16.54 -20.70
CA GLU A 72 36.11 -15.11 -20.88
C GLU A 72 34.92 -15.04 -21.87
N THR A 73 33.95 -14.15 -21.68
CA THR A 73 33.26 -13.39 -22.75
C THR A 73 32.42 -12.34 -22.06
N GLU A 74 32.82 -11.08 -22.21
CA GLU A 74 32.05 -9.91 -21.82
C GLU A 74 30.71 -9.90 -22.55
N VAL A 75 29.63 -10.09 -21.80
CA VAL A 75 28.36 -9.45 -22.07
C VAL A 75 28.02 -8.72 -20.78
N LEU A 76 27.98 -7.40 -20.86
CA LEU A 76 27.60 -6.49 -19.78
C LEU A 76 26.30 -6.96 -19.14
N SER A 77 26.41 -7.75 -18.08
CA SER A 77 25.34 -7.95 -17.11
C SER A 77 25.27 -6.67 -16.31
N GLU A 78 24.46 -5.73 -16.78
CA GLU A 78 23.92 -4.70 -15.89
C GLU A 78 23.09 -5.48 -14.87
N THR A 79 23.67 -5.61 -13.68
CA THR A 79 23.08 -6.27 -12.52
C THR A 79 21.73 -5.60 -12.30
N LEU A 80 20.65 -6.27 -12.73
CA LEU A 80 19.33 -5.95 -12.22
C LEU A 80 19.37 -6.33 -10.75
N GLU A 81 19.79 -5.39 -9.91
CA GLU A 81 19.39 -5.38 -8.51
C GLU A 81 17.87 -5.43 -8.56
N THR A 82 17.31 -6.63 -8.36
CA THR A 82 15.89 -6.85 -8.19
C THR A 82 15.48 -6.04 -6.98
N ASN A 83 15.02 -4.83 -7.23
CA ASN A 83 14.70 -3.86 -6.22
C ASN A 83 13.39 -4.32 -5.56
N ASP A 84 13.48 -4.92 -4.37
CA ASP A 84 12.35 -5.51 -3.61
C ASP A 84 11.33 -4.49 -3.04
N TYR A 85 11.34 -3.27 -3.58
CA TYR A 85 10.49 -2.16 -3.15
C TYR A 85 9.10 -2.30 -3.75
N SER A 86 8.10 -2.50 -2.89
CA SER A 86 6.69 -2.44 -3.27
C SER A 86 6.08 -1.11 -2.87
N VAL A 87 5.23 -0.56 -3.73
CA VAL A 87 4.45 0.65 -3.47
C VAL A 87 2.96 0.37 -3.55
N LEU A 88 2.20 1.01 -2.67
CA LEU A 88 0.75 1.10 -2.76
C LEU A 88 0.36 2.58 -2.89
N VAL A 89 -0.49 2.90 -3.87
CA VAL A 89 -1.02 4.24 -4.06
C VAL A 89 -2.50 4.26 -3.72
N LEU A 90 -2.91 5.18 -2.86
CA LEU A 90 -4.29 5.33 -2.39
C LEU A 90 -4.80 6.75 -2.63
N PRO A 91 -6.08 6.91 -3.04
CA PRO A 91 -6.96 5.85 -3.49
C PRO A 91 -6.50 5.25 -4.84
N ALA A 92 -6.84 3.98 -5.08
CA ALA A 92 -6.47 3.29 -6.34
C ALA A 92 -7.30 3.78 -7.54
N ARG A 93 -8.43 4.43 -7.28
CA ARG A 93 -9.30 5.05 -8.28
C ARG A 93 -9.59 6.49 -7.87
N ILE A 94 -9.46 7.42 -8.81
CA ILE A 94 -9.54 8.86 -8.57
C ILE A 94 -10.61 9.45 -9.50
N PRO A 95 -11.56 10.26 -8.98
CA PRO A 95 -12.51 10.94 -9.85
C PRO A 95 -11.78 12.01 -10.68
N CYS A 96 -12.15 12.14 -11.95
CA CYS A 96 -11.66 13.24 -12.81
C CYS A 96 -12.11 14.60 -12.26
N GLU A 97 -13.34 14.66 -11.74
CA GLU A 97 -13.88 15.84 -11.10
C GLU A 97 -13.52 15.85 -9.60
N ASP A 98 -12.76 16.86 -9.17
CA ASP A 98 -12.27 17.01 -7.78
C ASP A 98 -11.45 15.81 -7.28
N PRO A 99 -10.24 15.60 -7.83
CA PRO A 99 -9.47 14.37 -7.64
C PRO A 99 -8.89 14.21 -6.20
N GLY A 100 -8.99 15.23 -5.35
CA GLY A 100 -8.61 15.15 -3.94
C GLY A 100 -7.10 14.95 -3.71
N GLU A 101 -6.75 14.06 -2.79
CA GLU A 101 -5.37 13.77 -2.38
C GLU A 101 -5.03 12.31 -2.62
N ILE A 102 -3.74 12.06 -2.89
CA ILE A 102 -3.18 10.71 -2.99
C ILE A 102 -2.09 10.50 -1.95
N PHE A 103 -1.94 9.24 -1.57
CA PHE A 103 -0.95 8.73 -0.63
C PHE A 103 -0.13 7.64 -1.29
N ILE A 104 1.19 7.75 -1.18
CA ILE A 104 2.16 6.79 -1.72
C ILE A 104 2.81 6.10 -0.53
N LEU A 105 2.44 4.84 -0.32
CA LEU A 105 2.92 4.01 0.79
C LEU A 105 4.04 3.11 0.27
N LEU A 106 5.23 3.28 0.86
CA LEU A 106 6.44 2.55 0.50
C LEU A 106 6.71 1.48 1.55
N LYS A 107 7.05 0.27 1.11
CA LYS A 107 7.43 -0.82 2.03
C LYS A 107 8.66 -0.47 2.86
N ASP A 108 9.65 0.13 2.20
CA ASP A 108 10.94 0.51 2.77
C ASP A 108 11.07 2.03 2.83
N GLU A 109 11.86 2.52 3.78
CA GLU A 109 12.16 3.95 3.92
C GLU A 109 13.06 4.41 2.77
N ILE A 110 12.74 5.57 2.19
CA ILE A 110 13.49 6.19 1.09
C ILE A 110 13.83 7.62 1.53
N ASP A 111 14.98 8.13 1.08
CA ASP A 111 15.38 9.52 1.33
C ASP A 111 14.39 10.52 0.71
N ASP A 112 13.94 11.48 1.51
CA ASP A 112 12.85 12.39 1.14
C ASP A 112 13.30 13.51 0.19
N GLU A 113 14.58 13.91 0.28
CA GLU A 113 15.10 15.09 -0.42
C GLU A 113 15.20 14.87 -1.93
N THR A 114 15.42 13.63 -2.35
CA THR A 114 15.62 13.24 -3.75
C THR A 114 14.45 12.42 -4.33
N LEU A 115 13.37 12.23 -3.57
CA LEU A 115 12.24 11.42 -4.00
C LEU A 115 11.35 12.20 -4.96
N GLU A 116 11.18 11.65 -6.16
CA GLU A 116 10.29 12.20 -7.18
C GLU A 116 9.25 11.18 -7.60
N ILE A 117 8.06 11.65 -7.96
CA ILE A 117 6.97 10.84 -8.49
C ILE A 117 6.71 11.29 -9.92
N GLU A 118 6.71 10.34 -10.84
CA GLU A 118 6.36 10.57 -12.24
C GLU A 118 5.04 9.88 -12.57
N PHE A 119 4.09 10.66 -13.07
CA PHE A 119 2.80 10.21 -13.57
C PHE A 119 2.86 10.12 -15.09
N ILE A 120 2.40 9.00 -15.64
CA ILE A 120 2.42 8.71 -17.07
C ILE A 120 1.02 8.28 -17.51
N ALA A 121 0.44 9.05 -18.43
CA ALA A 121 -0.72 8.68 -19.20
C ALA A 121 -0.42 8.83 -20.71
N ASP A 122 -1.34 8.39 -21.57
CA ASP A 122 -1.15 8.38 -23.02
C ASP A 122 -0.73 9.74 -23.61
N ASN A 123 -1.24 10.83 -23.03
CA ASN A 123 -1.07 12.19 -23.54
C ASN A 123 -0.15 13.09 -22.69
N GLN A 124 0.25 12.65 -21.49
CA GLN A 124 1.04 13.49 -20.59
C GLN A 124 1.95 12.69 -19.66
N ARG A 125 3.11 13.28 -19.37
CA ARG A 125 4.06 12.80 -18.36
C ARG A 125 4.44 13.97 -17.45
N ILE A 126 4.23 13.80 -16.16
CA ILE A 126 4.44 14.87 -15.17
C ILE A 126 5.30 14.31 -14.06
N ARG A 127 6.44 14.94 -13.78
CA ARG A 127 7.30 14.62 -12.64
C ARG A 127 7.20 15.70 -11.58
N THR A 128 7.07 15.30 -10.33
CA THR A 128 6.88 16.20 -9.20
C THR A 128 7.36 15.59 -7.89
N GLN A 129 7.59 16.42 -6.87
CA GLN A 129 8.04 15.99 -5.56
C GLN A 129 6.84 16.00 -4.59
N PRO A 130 6.52 14.87 -3.94
CA PRO A 130 5.42 14.82 -2.98
C PRO A 130 5.87 15.38 -1.63
N ALA A 131 4.90 15.77 -0.81
CA ALA A 131 5.17 16.10 0.59
C ALA A 131 5.33 14.83 1.42
N SER A 132 6.10 14.94 2.51
CA SER A 132 6.29 13.84 3.46
C SER A 132 5.21 13.88 4.54
N TRP A 133 4.47 12.79 4.71
CA TRP A 133 3.65 12.57 5.90
C TRP A 133 4.46 11.79 6.94
N SER A 134 5.13 10.73 6.50
CA SER A 134 6.07 9.98 7.33
C SER A 134 7.23 9.42 6.50
N LYS A 135 8.18 8.78 7.17
CA LYS A 135 9.30 8.05 6.56
C LYS A 135 8.88 7.08 5.45
N LYS A 136 7.68 6.49 5.54
CA LYS A 136 7.17 5.51 4.57
C LYS A 136 5.94 5.98 3.78
N VAL A 137 5.40 7.15 4.08
CA VAL A 137 4.17 7.65 3.47
C VAL A 137 4.40 9.05 2.93
N LYS A 138 4.22 9.20 1.63
CA LYS A 138 4.20 10.49 0.94
C LYS A 138 2.77 10.85 0.57
N TYR A 139 2.50 12.14 0.45
CA TYR A 139 1.19 12.61 0.05
C TYR A 139 1.29 13.84 -0.85
N MET A 140 0.29 14.02 -1.69
CA MET A 140 0.15 15.20 -2.54
C MET A 140 -1.29 15.32 -3.03
N LYS A 141 -1.65 16.51 -3.53
CA LYS A 141 -2.88 16.63 -4.29
C LYS A 141 -2.79 15.77 -5.55
N ALA A 142 -3.86 15.06 -5.84
CA ALA A 142 -3.99 14.34 -7.09
C ALA A 142 -3.91 15.33 -8.25
N LEU A 143 -3.17 14.96 -9.29
CA LEU A 143 -3.03 15.79 -10.48
C LEU A 143 -4.25 15.60 -11.40
N ASP A 144 -4.48 16.57 -12.28
CA ASP A 144 -5.58 16.48 -13.24
C ASP A 144 -5.18 15.56 -14.41
N PHE A 145 -5.85 14.41 -14.51
CA PHE A 145 -5.71 13.44 -15.60
C PHE A 145 -7.10 13.12 -16.20
N PRO A 146 -7.18 12.84 -17.51
CA PRO A 146 -8.40 12.31 -18.11
C PRO A 146 -8.68 10.89 -17.58
N ALA A 147 -9.91 10.43 -17.77
CA ALA A 147 -10.29 9.06 -17.40
C ALA A 147 -9.43 8.02 -18.12
N GLY A 148 -9.05 6.97 -17.40
CA GLY A 148 -8.16 5.92 -17.85
C GLY A 148 -7.00 5.65 -16.89
N PRO A 149 -6.10 4.73 -17.27
CA PRO A 149 -4.98 4.33 -16.44
C PRO A 149 -3.90 5.41 -16.39
N VAL A 150 -3.34 5.60 -15.20
CA VAL A 150 -2.14 6.43 -14.99
C VAL A 150 -1.09 5.57 -14.28
N TYR A 151 0.06 5.43 -14.94
CA TYR A 151 1.21 4.72 -14.37
C TYR A 151 2.03 5.68 -13.52
N ILE A 152 2.49 5.18 -12.38
CA ILE A 152 3.27 5.93 -11.41
C ILE A 152 4.64 5.28 -11.30
N ASN A 153 5.70 6.06 -11.53
CA ASN A 153 7.06 5.67 -11.22
C ASN A 153 7.53 6.46 -9.98
N VAL A 154 8.08 5.75 -9.00
CA VAL A 154 8.74 6.36 -7.84
C VAL A 154 10.24 6.38 -8.10
N TYR A 155 10.81 7.57 -8.13
CA TYR A 155 12.24 7.80 -8.31
C TYR A 155 12.90 8.17 -6.99
N CYS A 156 14.16 7.77 -6.85
CA CYS A 156 15.08 8.28 -5.83
C CYS A 156 16.45 8.38 -6.49
N GLU A 157 17.09 9.54 -6.39
CA GLU A 157 18.38 9.83 -7.05
C GLU A 157 18.37 9.54 -8.56
N GLY A 158 17.23 9.76 -9.23
CA GLY A 158 17.07 9.53 -10.66
C GLY A 158 16.85 8.07 -11.10
N VAL A 159 16.86 7.12 -10.16
CA VAL A 159 16.60 5.70 -10.44
C VAL A 159 15.16 5.33 -10.07
N ILE A 160 14.47 4.61 -10.96
CA ILE A 160 13.13 4.05 -10.66
C ILE A 160 13.29 3.00 -9.57
N LYS A 161 12.71 3.25 -8.40
CA LYS A 161 12.70 2.31 -7.29
C LYS A 161 11.54 1.34 -7.40
N THR A 162 10.36 1.82 -7.77
CA THR A 162 9.15 1.00 -7.83
C THR A 162 8.08 1.68 -8.67
N THR A 163 7.07 0.91 -9.08
CA THR A 163 6.01 1.37 -9.99
C THR A 163 4.64 0.93 -9.50
N ALA A 164 3.63 1.76 -9.74
CA ALA A 164 2.21 1.46 -9.49
C ALA A 164 1.35 1.89 -10.68
N GLN A 165 0.07 1.50 -10.63
CA GLN A 165 -0.96 2.01 -11.52
C GLN A 165 -2.17 2.45 -10.68
N ILE A 166 -2.74 3.58 -11.05
CA ILE A 166 -4.04 4.07 -10.57
C ILE A 166 -4.96 4.32 -11.76
N GLU A 167 -6.26 4.47 -11.50
CA GLU A 167 -7.26 4.69 -12.55
C GLU A 167 -8.03 5.99 -12.30
N TYR A 168 -8.08 6.87 -13.28
CA TYR A 168 -8.98 8.03 -13.28
C TYR A 168 -10.32 7.65 -13.89
N TYR A 169 -11.42 8.15 -13.35
CA TYR A 169 -12.76 7.86 -13.84
C TYR A 169 -13.67 9.08 -13.79
N THR A 170 -14.60 9.16 -14.73
CA THR A 170 -15.67 10.17 -14.74
C THR A 170 -16.83 9.76 -13.83
N ALA A 171 -17.59 10.73 -13.34
CA ALA A 171 -18.83 10.45 -12.60
C ALA A 171 -19.80 9.51 -13.37
N ALA A 172 -19.87 9.61 -14.69
CA ALA A 172 -20.72 8.77 -15.52
C ALA A 172 -20.26 7.29 -15.53
N GLU A 173 -18.96 7.04 -15.67
CA GLU A 173 -18.39 5.69 -15.61
C GLU A 173 -18.58 5.04 -14.24
N GLU A 174 -18.51 5.83 -13.16
CA GLU A 174 -18.76 5.28 -11.82
C GLU A 174 -20.22 4.89 -11.62
N ILE A 175 -21.15 5.71 -12.12
CA ILE A 175 -22.58 5.40 -12.10
C ILE A 175 -22.85 4.11 -12.90
N GLU A 176 -22.29 3.98 -14.11
CA GLU A 176 -22.44 2.76 -14.93
C GLU A 176 -21.89 1.52 -14.21
N ARG A 177 -20.70 1.63 -13.60
CA ARG A 177 -20.07 0.56 -12.84
C ARG A 177 -20.92 0.14 -11.63
N ILE A 178 -21.54 1.11 -10.94
CA ILE A 178 -22.45 0.81 -9.82
C ILE A 178 -23.66 0.05 -10.34
N PHE A 179 -24.30 0.51 -11.42
CA PHE A 179 -25.45 -0.18 -12.02
C PHE A 179 -25.13 -1.60 -12.47
N GLN A 180 -23.94 -1.85 -13.02
CA GLN A 180 -23.50 -3.20 -13.39
C GLN A 180 -23.34 -4.15 -12.19
N LYS A 181 -23.06 -3.61 -10.99
CA LYS A 181 -22.88 -4.39 -9.75
C LYS A 181 -24.18 -4.63 -8.99
N VAL A 182 -25.26 -3.94 -9.35
CA VAL A 182 -26.57 -4.13 -8.71
C VAL A 182 -27.14 -5.47 -9.18
N ALA A 183 -27.19 -6.44 -8.26
CA ALA A 183 -27.76 -7.75 -8.52
C ALA A 183 -29.30 -7.72 -8.67
N ASP A 184 -29.97 -6.75 -8.01
CA ASP A 184 -31.41 -6.55 -8.09
C ASP A 184 -31.76 -5.05 -8.29
N PRO A 185 -32.18 -4.66 -9.51
CA PRO A 185 -32.56 -3.29 -9.82
C PRO A 185 -33.70 -2.73 -8.96
N ILE A 186 -34.59 -3.58 -8.44
CA ILE A 186 -35.74 -3.16 -7.61
C ILE A 186 -35.25 -2.76 -6.21
N ALA A 187 -34.35 -3.56 -5.63
CA ALA A 187 -33.73 -3.25 -4.34
C ALA A 187 -32.96 -1.92 -4.38
N PHE A 188 -32.26 -1.63 -5.47
CA PHE A 188 -31.59 -0.35 -5.66
C PHE A 188 -32.57 0.83 -5.72
N ALA A 189 -33.67 0.70 -6.48
CA ALA A 189 -34.68 1.77 -6.57
C ALA A 189 -35.32 2.10 -5.20
N CYS A 190 -35.52 1.10 -4.36
CA CYS A 190 -36.09 1.28 -3.01
C CYS A 190 -35.14 1.99 -2.03
N GLN A 191 -33.82 2.02 -2.27
CA GLN A 191 -32.87 2.74 -1.40
C GLN A 191 -32.94 4.26 -1.58
N VAL A 192 -33.56 4.73 -2.66
CA VAL A 192 -33.64 6.15 -3.04
C VAL A 192 -35.00 6.78 -2.64
N SER A 193 -35.90 5.99 -2.04
CA SER A 193 -37.25 6.40 -1.61
C SER A 193 -37.38 6.71 -0.12
#